data_AF-A0A938AJW0-F1
#
_entry.id   AF-A0A938AJW0-F1
#
_cell.length_a   1.000
_cell.length_b   1.000
_cell.length_c   1.000
_cell.angle_alpha   90.00
_cell.angle_beta   90.00
_cell.angle_gamma   90.00
#
_symmetry.space_group_name_H-M   'P 1'
#
loop_
_entity.id
_entity.type
_entity.pdbx_description
1 polymer ?
#
loop_
_entity_poly.entity_id
_entity_poly.type
_entity_poly.pdbx_seq_one_letter_code
_entity_poly.pdbx_strand_id
1 'polypeptide(L)'
;MQRTCALAGVLSLIALSGVSAQNDARVWTLGGLEEKDADSIYLGYGVPESDDSLGSFTCAPGSGVVKIWVAETSDKLKAGDKATAVLSVGQKTAKVTGKLVPNEEAGVPSFEGSLQAKEPIFAAMTNGETLNISIGGAQRTAPLADAADKFKKFAAACAKR
;
A
#
# COMPACT_ATOMS: atom_id res chain seq x y z
N MET A 1 18.99 63.76 -33.46
CA MET A 1 18.34 63.01 -32.37
C MET A 1 18.27 61.54 -32.78
N GLN A 2 19.19 60.73 -32.27
CA GLN A 2 19.35 59.30 -32.60
C GLN A 2 18.26 58.47 -31.92
N ARG A 3 17.65 57.57 -32.67
CA ARG A 3 16.78 56.49 -32.17
C ARG A 3 17.60 55.21 -32.12
N THR A 4 17.87 54.73 -30.92
CA THR A 4 18.42 53.41 -30.64
C THR A 4 17.59 52.80 -29.52
N CYS A 5 17.00 51.63 -29.75
CA CYS A 5 16.87 50.59 -28.74
C CYS A 5 16.75 49.25 -29.45
N ALA A 6 17.68 48.37 -29.08
CA ALA A 6 18.02 47.14 -29.74
C ALA A 6 17.08 45.98 -29.37
N LEU A 7 17.05 45.02 -30.28
CA LEU A 7 16.43 43.71 -30.17
C LEU A 7 17.22 42.76 -29.25
N ALA A 8 16.46 41.79 -28.73
CA ALA A 8 16.81 40.37 -28.54
C ALA A 8 17.51 39.91 -27.24
N GLY A 9 16.93 38.84 -26.68
CA GLY A 9 17.69 37.83 -25.95
C GLY A 9 17.11 37.37 -24.61
N VAL A 10 15.92 36.76 -24.58
CA VAL A 10 15.47 36.01 -23.39
C VAL A 10 16.13 34.64 -23.40
N LEU A 11 17.22 34.47 -22.64
CA LEU A 11 17.78 33.15 -22.31
C LEU A 11 16.86 32.46 -21.29
N SER A 12 16.11 31.45 -21.73
CA SER A 12 15.33 30.60 -20.83
C SER A 12 16.25 29.58 -20.14
N LEU A 13 16.42 29.72 -18.83
CA LEU A 13 17.05 28.74 -17.95
C LEU A 13 16.10 27.54 -17.78
N ILE A 14 16.46 26.39 -18.37
CA ILE A 14 15.79 25.12 -18.13
C ILE A 14 16.26 24.63 -16.75
N ALA A 15 15.43 24.81 -15.73
CA ALA A 15 15.63 24.17 -14.43
C ALA A 15 15.32 22.67 -14.57
N LEU A 16 16.35 21.82 -14.55
CA LEU A 16 16.19 20.40 -14.29
C LEU A 16 15.76 20.26 -12.82
N SER A 17 14.45 20.25 -12.59
CA SER A 17 13.89 19.74 -11.33
C SER A 17 14.11 18.24 -11.31
N GLY A 18 15.24 17.81 -10.74
CA GLY A 18 15.43 16.41 -10.38
C GLY A 18 14.30 16.01 -9.45
N VAL A 19 13.36 15.20 -9.94
CA VAL A 19 12.47 14.41 -9.08
C VAL A 19 13.40 13.53 -8.27
N SER A 20 13.64 13.91 -7.02
CA SER A 20 14.25 13.02 -6.05
C SER A 20 13.28 11.85 -5.89
N ALA A 21 13.59 10.72 -6.54
CA ALA A 21 13.02 9.46 -6.16
C ALA A 21 13.45 9.25 -4.70
N GLN A 22 12.54 9.49 -3.76
CA GLN A 22 12.73 9.02 -2.40
C GLN A 22 12.92 7.51 -2.53
N ASN A 23 14.11 7.02 -2.17
CA ASN A 23 14.31 5.59 -2.00
C ASN A 23 13.41 5.17 -0.84
N ASP A 24 12.22 4.66 -1.18
CA ASP A 24 11.35 4.01 -0.22
C ASP A 24 12.13 2.79 0.32
N ALA A 25 12.56 2.86 1.58
CA ALA A 25 13.31 1.79 2.23
C ALA A 25 12.42 0.59 2.59
N ARG A 26 11.11 0.68 2.31
CA ARG A 26 10.16 -0.39 2.59
C ARG A 26 10.37 -1.58 1.67
N VAL A 27 10.23 -2.76 2.26
CA VAL A 27 10.32 -4.04 1.56
C VAL A 27 9.10 -4.90 1.89
N TRP A 28 8.78 -5.81 0.99
CA TRP A 28 7.77 -6.84 1.26
C TRP A 28 8.36 -7.97 2.10
N THR A 29 7.78 -8.20 3.27
CA THR A 29 8.20 -9.23 4.22
C THR A 29 7.08 -10.24 4.42
N LEU A 30 7.40 -11.52 4.20
CA LEU A 30 6.50 -12.66 4.39
C LEU A 30 6.97 -13.45 5.60
N GLY A 31 6.07 -13.73 6.55
CA GLY A 31 6.35 -14.46 7.79
C GLY A 31 5.30 -15.52 8.12
N GLY A 32 5.65 -16.43 9.03
CA GLY A 32 4.78 -17.49 9.54
C GLY A 32 4.73 -18.77 8.69
N LEU A 33 5.36 -18.82 7.51
CA LEU A 33 5.32 -20.02 6.65
C LEU A 33 6.24 -21.16 7.10
N GLU A 34 7.28 -20.85 7.88
CA GLU A 34 8.29 -21.83 8.32
C GLU A 34 7.87 -22.56 9.60
N GLU A 35 6.86 -22.04 10.29
CA GLU A 35 6.34 -22.57 11.54
C GLU A 35 5.27 -23.62 11.26
N LYS A 36 5.49 -24.84 11.75
CA LYS A 36 4.61 -26.00 11.52
C LYS A 36 3.17 -25.76 12.01
N ASP A 37 3.02 -24.98 13.08
CA ASP A 37 1.76 -24.69 13.75
C ASP A 37 1.52 -23.17 13.85
N ALA A 38 1.93 -22.40 12.85
CA ALA A 38 1.68 -20.96 12.82
C ALA A 38 0.19 -20.64 12.96
N ASP A 39 -0.17 -19.81 13.94
CA ASP A 39 -1.53 -19.29 14.08
C ASP A 39 -1.85 -18.20 13.05
N SER A 40 -0.82 -17.64 12.41
CA SER A 40 -0.95 -16.50 11.52
C SER A 40 0.15 -16.46 10.46
N ILE A 41 -0.24 -16.28 9.20
CA ILE A 41 0.65 -15.94 8.08
C ILE A 41 0.54 -14.44 7.84
N TYR A 42 1.69 -13.78 7.70
CA TYR A 42 1.80 -12.33 7.55
C TYR A 42 2.50 -11.97 6.24
N LEU A 43 1.99 -10.95 5.54
CA LEU A 43 2.67 -10.30 4.43
C LEU A 43 2.49 -8.79 4.55
N GLY A 44 3.56 -8.05 4.79
CA GLY A 44 3.52 -6.59 4.94
C GLY A 44 4.54 -5.85 4.11
N TYR A 45 4.28 -4.55 3.90
CA TYR A 45 5.18 -3.63 3.21
C TYR A 45 5.59 -2.51 4.17
N GLY A 46 6.85 -2.51 4.59
CA GLY A 46 7.36 -1.62 5.63
C GLY A 46 8.89 -1.64 5.69
N VAL A 47 9.46 -0.70 6.43
CA VAL A 47 10.90 -0.65 6.70
C VAL A 47 11.19 -1.64 7.85
N PRO A 48 12.08 -2.64 7.65
CA PRO A 48 12.41 -3.60 8.69
C PRO A 48 12.88 -2.94 9.98
N GLU A 49 12.53 -3.52 11.13
CA GLU A 49 12.96 -3.05 12.46
C GLU A 49 12.58 -1.59 12.76
N SER A 50 11.47 -1.12 12.19
CA SER A 50 10.93 0.21 12.44
C SER A 50 9.40 0.23 12.39
N ASP A 51 8.82 1.32 12.84
CA ASP A 51 7.37 1.55 12.81
C ASP A 51 6.86 2.09 11.46
N ASP A 52 7.76 2.36 10.50
CA ASP A 52 7.38 2.78 9.16
C ASP A 52 6.80 1.59 8.36
N SER A 53 5.48 1.53 8.30
CA SER A 53 4.74 0.52 7.54
C SER A 53 3.65 1.18 6.71
N LEU A 54 3.46 0.68 5.48
CA LEU A 54 2.27 1.02 4.72
C LEU A 54 1.06 0.20 5.20
N GLY A 55 1.30 -1.05 5.59
CA GLY A 55 0.24 -1.97 6.00
C GLY A 55 0.59 -3.43 5.79
N SER A 56 -0.39 -4.29 6.08
CA SER A 56 -0.22 -5.74 6.00
C SER A 56 -1.48 -6.50 5.60
N PHE A 57 -1.24 -7.71 5.13
CA PHE A 57 -2.20 -8.77 4.91
C PHE A 57 -1.90 -9.91 5.89
N THR A 58 -2.92 -10.39 6.58
CA THR A 58 -2.77 -11.43 7.60
C THR A 58 -3.88 -12.45 7.49
N CYS A 59 -3.59 -13.73 7.67
CA CYS A 59 -4.61 -14.78 7.72
C CYS A 59 -4.20 -15.88 8.69
N ALA A 60 -5.17 -16.58 9.29
CA ALA A 60 -4.88 -17.89 9.84
C ALA A 60 -4.73 -18.89 8.67
N PRO A 61 -3.78 -19.84 8.72
CA PRO A 61 -3.60 -20.81 7.66
C PRO A 61 -4.90 -21.54 7.33
N GLY A 62 -5.25 -21.63 6.05
CA GLY A 62 -6.47 -22.35 5.64
C GLY A 62 -7.80 -21.65 5.94
N SER A 63 -7.80 -20.45 6.51
CA SER A 63 -9.05 -19.76 6.92
C SER A 63 -9.92 -19.29 5.76
N GLY A 64 -9.33 -19.04 4.58
CA GLY A 64 -10.02 -18.43 3.46
C GLY A 64 -10.33 -16.93 3.64
N VAL A 65 -9.89 -16.31 4.73
CA VAL A 65 -10.13 -14.89 5.03
C VAL A 65 -8.81 -14.18 5.29
N VAL A 66 -8.61 -13.07 4.58
CA VAL A 66 -7.44 -12.20 4.74
C VAL A 66 -7.87 -10.93 5.46
N LYS A 67 -7.31 -10.69 6.63
CA LYS A 67 -7.37 -9.40 7.34
C LYS A 67 -6.40 -8.44 6.68
N ILE A 68 -6.81 -7.19 6.56
CA ILE A 68 -6.07 -6.11 5.92
C ILE A 68 -5.94 -5.01 6.95
N TRP A 69 -4.71 -4.57 7.19
CA TRP A 69 -4.40 -3.42 8.00
C TRP A 69 -3.64 -2.39 7.15
N VAL A 70 -4.00 -1.12 7.27
CA VAL A 70 -3.31 -0.01 6.60
C VAL A 70 -2.94 1.00 7.68
N ALA A 71 -1.65 1.30 7.80
CA ALA A 71 -1.09 2.00 8.96
C ALA A 71 -1.66 3.40 9.12
N GLU A 72 -1.76 4.12 8.02
CA GLU A 72 -2.15 5.52 7.99
C GLU A 72 -3.24 5.77 6.97
N THR A 73 -4.24 6.57 7.35
CA THR A 73 -5.32 6.99 6.45
C THR A 73 -5.26 8.49 6.18
N SER A 74 -6.23 9.27 6.67
CA SER A 74 -6.31 10.73 6.54
C SER A 74 -6.72 11.35 7.87
N ASP A 75 -6.18 12.54 8.12
CA ASP A 75 -6.56 13.49 9.17
C ASP A 75 -8.05 13.91 9.14
N LYS A 76 -8.74 13.73 8.00
CA LYS A 76 -10.18 13.98 7.85
C LYS A 76 -11.04 12.84 8.38
N LEU A 77 -10.43 11.69 8.69
CA LEU A 77 -11.11 10.51 9.19
C LEU A 77 -10.95 10.40 10.70
N LYS A 78 -11.90 9.72 11.36
CA LYS A 78 -11.94 9.55 12.80
C LYS A 78 -11.91 8.09 13.20
N ALA A 79 -11.13 7.76 14.23
CA ALA A 79 -11.15 6.43 14.81
C ALA A 79 -12.55 6.06 15.33
N GLY A 80 -12.92 4.79 15.22
CA GLY A 80 -14.24 4.27 15.56
C GLY A 80 -15.25 4.26 14.41
N ASP A 81 -15.05 5.10 13.38
CA ASP A 81 -15.95 5.15 12.23
C ASP A 81 -15.78 3.94 11.31
N LYS A 82 -16.85 3.60 10.59
CA LYS A 82 -16.79 2.65 9.48
C LYS A 82 -16.12 3.33 8.28
N ALA A 83 -15.29 2.59 7.57
CA ALA A 83 -14.65 3.06 6.35
C ALA A 83 -14.68 1.98 5.26
N THR A 84 -14.43 2.40 4.02
CA THR A 84 -14.18 1.49 2.90
C THR A 84 -12.84 1.83 2.29
N ALA A 85 -11.95 0.84 2.23
CA ALA A 85 -10.75 0.93 1.43
C ALA A 85 -11.01 0.41 0.01
N VAL A 86 -10.40 1.04 -0.98
CA VAL A 86 -10.37 0.55 -2.35
C VAL A 86 -8.94 0.13 -2.66
N LEU A 87 -8.76 -1.17 -2.89
CA LEU A 87 -7.51 -1.73 -3.38
C LEU A 87 -7.58 -1.81 -4.90
N SER A 88 -6.53 -1.42 -5.60
CA SER A 88 -6.43 -1.62 -7.04
C SER A 88 -5.04 -1.99 -7.53
N VAL A 89 -5.01 -2.85 -8.55
CA VAL A 89 -3.81 -3.28 -9.26
C VAL A 89 -4.17 -3.33 -10.75
N GLY A 90 -3.61 -2.43 -11.55
CA GLY A 90 -4.03 -2.21 -12.93
C GLY A 90 -5.54 -1.95 -13.01
N GLN A 91 -6.27 -2.78 -13.77
CA GLN A 91 -7.73 -2.68 -13.91
C GLN A 91 -8.52 -3.45 -12.85
N LYS A 92 -7.85 -4.24 -11.99
CA LYS A 92 -8.53 -5.02 -10.94
C LYS A 92 -8.71 -4.15 -9.71
N THR A 93 -9.92 -4.17 -9.16
CA THR A 93 -10.29 -3.41 -7.97
C THR A 93 -11.03 -4.30 -6.98
N ALA A 94 -10.85 -4.03 -5.68
CA ALA A 94 -11.62 -4.63 -4.61
C ALA A 94 -11.99 -3.56 -3.58
N LYS A 95 -13.23 -3.62 -3.09
CA LYS A 95 -13.70 -2.76 -1.98
C LYS A 95 -13.63 -3.56 -0.69
N VAL A 96 -12.98 -3.00 0.31
CA VAL A 96 -12.81 -3.60 1.63
C VAL A 96 -13.60 -2.77 2.62
N THR A 97 -14.70 -3.30 3.14
CA THR A 97 -15.41 -2.68 4.25
C THR A 97 -14.68 -2.98 5.54
N GLY A 98 -14.54 -1.98 6.40
CA GLY A 98 -13.79 -2.07 7.64
C GLY A 98 -14.11 -0.97 8.62
N LYS A 99 -13.23 -0.80 9.59
CA LYS A 99 -13.31 0.23 10.64
C LYS A 99 -11.99 0.98 10.72
N LEU A 100 -12.08 2.19 11.24
CA LEU A 100 -10.92 2.99 11.59
C LEU A 100 -10.57 2.75 13.05
N VAL A 101 -9.28 2.53 13.32
CA VAL A 101 -8.78 2.28 14.68
C VAL A 101 -7.80 3.40 15.08
N PRO A 102 -7.71 3.75 16.37
CA PRO A 102 -6.76 4.75 16.83
C PRO A 102 -5.32 4.37 16.46
N ASN A 103 -4.55 5.34 15.99
CA ASN A 103 -3.11 5.26 15.82
C ASN A 103 -2.53 6.60 16.29
N GLU A 104 -2.14 6.64 17.56
CA GLU A 104 -1.66 7.86 18.21
C GLU A 104 -0.30 8.30 17.68
N GLU A 105 0.52 7.35 17.22
CA GLU A 105 1.85 7.60 16.69
C GLU A 105 1.80 8.34 15.35
N ALA A 106 0.91 7.94 14.45
CA ALA A 106 0.77 8.58 13.14
C ALA A 106 -0.07 9.88 13.16
N GLY A 107 -0.80 10.16 14.24
CA GLY A 107 -1.73 11.29 14.33
C GLY A 107 -2.97 11.19 13.41
N VAL A 108 -3.14 10.08 12.70
CA VAL A 108 -4.29 9.74 11.86
C VAL A 108 -4.69 8.29 12.12
N PRO A 109 -5.98 7.89 11.99
CA PRO A 109 -6.37 6.52 12.29
C PRO A 109 -5.80 5.52 11.28
N SER A 110 -5.58 4.28 11.73
CA SER A 110 -5.36 3.13 10.84
C SER A 110 -6.68 2.56 10.34
N PHE A 111 -6.63 1.75 9.29
CA PHE A 111 -7.78 1.00 8.78
C PHE A 111 -7.62 -0.49 9.03
N GLU A 112 -8.69 -1.14 9.50
CA GLU A 112 -8.80 -2.60 9.61
C GLU A 112 -10.01 -3.10 8.80
N GLY A 113 -9.78 -4.06 7.91
CA GLY A 113 -10.84 -4.70 7.14
C GLY A 113 -10.50 -6.15 6.80
N SER A 114 -11.34 -6.78 5.98
CA SER A 114 -11.08 -8.15 5.53
C SER A 114 -11.67 -8.43 4.15
N LEU A 115 -11.00 -9.33 3.42
CA LEU A 115 -11.46 -9.89 2.15
C LEU A 115 -11.42 -11.42 2.19
N GLN A 116 -12.14 -12.04 1.26
CA GLN A 116 -11.97 -13.47 1.01
C GLN A 116 -10.62 -13.71 0.32
N ALA A 117 -9.88 -14.75 0.72
CA ALA A 117 -8.57 -15.06 0.14
C ALA A 117 -8.61 -15.33 -1.38
N LYS A 118 -9.79 -15.68 -1.90
CA LYS A 118 -10.05 -15.89 -3.34
C LYS A 118 -10.42 -14.62 -4.11
N GLU A 119 -10.42 -13.45 -3.47
CA GLU A 119 -10.72 -12.19 -4.15
C GLU A 119 -9.74 -11.97 -5.31
N PRO A 120 -10.22 -11.58 -6.52
CA PRO A 120 -9.38 -11.44 -7.71
C PRO A 120 -8.21 -10.45 -7.54
N ILE A 121 -8.29 -9.53 -6.58
CA ILE A 121 -7.23 -8.57 -6.28
C ILE A 121 -5.94 -9.26 -5.85
N PHE A 122 -5.99 -10.38 -5.12
CA PHE A 122 -4.79 -11.09 -4.68
C PHE A 122 -4.04 -11.73 -5.86
N ALA A 123 -4.76 -12.28 -6.84
CA ALA A 123 -4.16 -12.75 -8.08
C ALA A 123 -3.63 -11.61 -8.96
N ALA A 124 -4.20 -10.41 -8.85
CA ALA A 124 -3.65 -9.23 -9.51
C ALA A 124 -2.33 -8.79 -8.87
N MET A 125 -2.21 -8.85 -7.55
CA MET A 125 -0.99 -8.51 -6.81
C MET A 125 0.22 -9.40 -7.15
N THR A 126 0.00 -10.63 -7.64
CA THR A 126 1.10 -11.51 -8.08
C THR A 126 1.66 -11.16 -9.46
N ASN A 127 0.97 -10.33 -10.25
CA ASN A 127 1.32 -10.07 -11.65
C ASN A 127 1.38 -8.57 -12.01
N GLY A 128 0.88 -7.70 -11.13
CA GLY A 128 0.85 -6.27 -11.37
C GLY A 128 2.11 -5.55 -10.91
N GLU A 129 2.18 -4.26 -11.24
CA GLU A 129 3.34 -3.42 -10.94
C GLU A 129 3.20 -2.64 -9.64
N THR A 130 1.99 -2.19 -9.32
CA THR A 130 1.72 -1.32 -8.17
C THR A 130 0.38 -1.64 -7.55
N LEU A 131 0.38 -1.82 -6.24
CA LEU A 131 -0.81 -1.80 -5.41
C LEU A 131 -1.14 -0.35 -5.06
N ASN A 132 -2.36 0.08 -5.38
CA ASN A 132 -2.92 1.34 -4.92
C ASN A 132 -3.95 1.06 -3.83
N ILE A 133 -3.92 1.88 -2.78
CA ILE A 133 -4.85 1.83 -1.66
C ILE A 133 -5.46 3.20 -1.51
N SER A 134 -6.78 3.30 -1.57
CA SER A 134 -7.50 4.55 -1.32
C SER A 134 -8.47 4.40 -0.15
N ILE A 135 -8.38 5.32 0.82
CA ILE A 135 -9.23 5.33 2.02
C ILE A 135 -9.58 6.78 2.35
N GLY A 136 -10.86 7.14 2.29
CA GLY A 136 -11.32 8.50 2.62
C GLY A 136 -10.64 9.61 1.83
N GLY A 137 -10.25 9.34 0.57
CA GLY A 137 -9.55 10.29 -0.29
C GLY A 137 -8.02 10.33 -0.12
N ALA A 138 -7.45 9.70 0.91
CA ALA A 138 -6.01 9.42 0.95
C ALA A 138 -5.67 8.33 -0.06
N GLN A 139 -4.50 8.44 -0.70
CA GLN A 139 -3.97 7.43 -1.61
C GLN A 139 -2.57 7.04 -1.15
N ARG A 140 -2.31 5.73 -1.10
CA ARG A 140 -1.01 5.13 -0.79
C ARG A 140 -0.70 4.07 -1.84
N THR A 141 0.58 3.83 -2.09
CA THR A 141 1.02 2.90 -3.12
C THR A 141 2.15 2.01 -2.63
N ALA A 142 2.17 0.76 -3.08
CA ALA A 142 3.29 -0.15 -2.87
C ALA A 142 3.73 -0.77 -4.20
N PRO A 143 5.02 -0.76 -4.55
CA PRO A 143 5.53 -1.47 -5.71
C PRO A 143 5.39 -2.98 -5.50
N LEU A 144 5.12 -3.74 -6.56
CA LEU A 144 4.90 -5.19 -6.51
C LEU A 144 6.02 -6.02 -7.15
N ALA A 145 7.03 -5.37 -7.73
CA ALA A 145 8.12 -6.01 -8.48
C ALA A 145 8.77 -7.18 -7.72
N ASP A 146 9.07 -7.01 -6.43
CA ASP A 146 9.71 -8.04 -5.58
C ASP A 146 8.73 -8.77 -4.63
N ALA A 147 7.43 -8.65 -4.93
CA ALA A 147 6.35 -9.15 -4.07
C ALA A 147 5.65 -10.38 -4.66
N ALA A 148 5.78 -10.64 -5.97
CA ALA A 148 4.99 -11.65 -6.69
C ALA A 148 5.03 -13.03 -6.02
N ASP A 149 6.22 -13.56 -5.76
CA ASP A 149 6.39 -14.87 -5.12
C ASP A 149 5.88 -14.87 -3.67
N LYS A 150 6.01 -13.75 -2.96
CA LYS A 150 5.53 -13.63 -1.58
C LYS A 150 4.01 -13.66 -1.53
N PHE A 151 3.34 -12.91 -2.41
CA PHE A 151 1.89 -12.95 -2.56
C PHE A 151 1.38 -14.32 -3.00
N LYS A 152 2.09 -15.01 -3.90
CA LYS A 152 1.73 -16.37 -4.32
C LYS A 152 1.75 -17.35 -3.14
N LYS A 153 2.84 -17.35 -2.36
CA LYS A 153 2.97 -18.20 -1.17
C LYS A 153 1.93 -17.84 -0.10
N PHE A 154 1.73 -16.55 0.16
CA PHE A 154 0.72 -16.05 1.09
C PHE A 154 -0.69 -16.50 0.69
N ALA A 155 -1.11 -16.26 -0.56
CA ALA A 155 -2.43 -16.63 -1.06
C ALA A 155 -2.67 -18.14 -0.97
N ALA A 156 -1.66 -18.96 -1.28
CA ALA A 156 -1.75 -20.41 -1.14
C ALA A 156 -1.92 -20.84 0.33
N ALA A 157 -1.20 -20.21 1.26
CA ALA A 157 -1.31 -20.53 2.68
C ALA A 157 -2.66 -20.09 3.30
N CYS A 158 -3.22 -18.99 2.81
CA CYS A 158 -4.52 -18.47 3.27
C CYS A 158 -5.73 -19.15 2.61
N ALA A 159 -5.54 -19.83 1.46
CA ALA A 159 -6.63 -20.46 0.72
C ALA A 159 -7.38 -21.46 1.61
N LYS A 160 -8.71 -21.44 1.54
CA LYS A 160 -9.56 -22.31 2.36
C LYS A 160 -9.19 -23.78 2.13
N ARG A 161 -8.92 -24.51 3.22
CA ARG A 161 -8.70 -25.97 3.22
C ARG A 161 -10.02 -26.73 3.26
#